data_AF-A0A7T5UNT5-F1
#
_entry.id   AF-A0A7T5UNT5-F1
#
_cell.length_a   1.000
_cell.length_b   1.000
_cell.length_c   1.000
_cell.angle_alpha   90.00
_cell.angle_beta   90.00
_cell.angle_gamma   90.00
#
_symmetry.space_group_name_H-M   'P 1'
#
loop_
_entity.id
_entity.type
_entity.pdbx_description
1 polymer ?
#
loop_
_entity_poly.entity_id
_entity_poly.type
_entity_poly.pdbx_seq_one_letter_code
_entity_poly.pdbx_strand_id
1 'polypeptide(L)'
;MDIKNLSIIRQSFANTVFTHKVQEVAAEDQGRNVFKVKIANIILVGIVIVLLVVQASNPENLLFSYLAAGVTIAEIIFLIIQLSFSFEQRVVMHKNSALKYMGLRDSYRSLIVDIMNESITTEILVTRRDLLQREYQIISDLAPQTGNKEYKEAQKRLNKRGEIEGEEFTWSDGEIDSFLPENLRLSNSR
;
A
#
# COMPACT_ATOMS: atom_id res chain seq x y z
N MET A 1 -11.40 -30.36 16.54
CA MET A 1 -10.94 -29.04 16.03
C MET A 1 -10.34 -28.20 17.16
N ASP A 2 -9.13 -27.66 17.00
CA ASP A 2 -8.48 -26.78 17.97
C ASP A 2 -9.01 -25.33 17.87
N ILE A 3 -10.07 -25.05 18.62
CA ILE A 3 -10.83 -23.78 18.54
C ILE A 3 -9.98 -22.57 18.95
N LYS A 4 -9.07 -22.73 19.93
CA LYS A 4 -8.25 -21.62 20.45
C LYS A 4 -7.20 -21.21 19.43
N ASN A 5 -6.53 -22.17 18.80
CA ASN A 5 -5.56 -21.84 17.78
C ASN A 5 -6.23 -21.32 16.49
N LEU A 6 -7.39 -21.87 16.13
CA LEU A 6 -8.16 -21.38 14.99
C LEU A 6 -8.58 -19.92 15.15
N SER A 7 -9.01 -19.49 16.35
CA SER A 7 -9.40 -18.10 16.59
C SER A 7 -8.21 -17.14 16.46
N ILE A 8 -7.04 -17.50 17.02
CA ILE A 8 -5.81 -16.71 16.91
C ILE A 8 -5.38 -16.58 15.46
N ILE A 9 -5.36 -17.69 14.71
CA ILE A 9 -4.94 -17.69 13.30
C ILE A 9 -5.92 -16.88 12.43
N ARG A 10 -7.22 -16.94 12.71
CA ARG A 10 -8.23 -16.10 12.04
C ARG A 10 -8.02 -14.61 12.32
N GLN A 11 -7.66 -14.23 13.54
CA GLN A 11 -7.29 -12.84 13.87
C GLN A 11 -6.02 -12.40 13.12
N SER A 12 -4.96 -13.21 13.15
CA SER A 12 -3.71 -12.90 12.41
C SER A 12 -3.95 -12.80 10.90
N PHE A 13 -4.82 -13.65 10.34
CA PHE A 13 -5.25 -13.57 8.95
C PHE A 13 -5.92 -12.22 8.65
N ALA A 14 -6.90 -11.81 9.46
CA ALA A 14 -7.60 -10.55 9.26
C ALA A 14 -6.68 -9.33 9.41
N ASN A 15 -5.78 -9.34 10.39
CA ASN A 15 -4.71 -8.34 10.52
C ASN A 15 -3.85 -8.27 9.26
N THR A 16 -3.49 -9.42 8.68
CA THR A 16 -2.69 -9.48 7.45
C THR A 16 -3.46 -8.94 6.25
N VAL A 17 -4.75 -9.27 6.11
CA VAL A 17 -5.65 -8.72 5.07
C VAL A 17 -5.70 -7.19 5.18
N PHE A 18 -5.85 -6.69 6.39
CA PHE A 18 -5.93 -5.26 6.66
C PHE A 18 -4.62 -4.55 6.33
N THR A 19 -3.50 -5.00 6.88
CA THR A 19 -2.17 -4.41 6.62
C THR A 19 -1.81 -4.48 5.14
N HIS A 20 -2.16 -5.56 4.45
CA HIS A 20 -2.03 -5.65 2.98
C HIS A 20 -2.77 -4.49 2.30
N LYS A 21 -4.04 -4.26 2.66
CA LYS A 21 -4.83 -3.17 2.07
C LYS A 21 -4.25 -1.79 2.39
N VAL A 22 -3.76 -1.57 3.60
CA VAL A 22 -3.11 -0.31 3.98
C VAL A 22 -1.90 -0.03 3.07
N GLN A 23 -1.08 -1.04 2.78
CA GLN A 23 0.06 -0.90 1.87
C GLN A 23 -0.37 -0.63 0.43
N GLU A 24 -1.45 -1.25 -0.07
CA GLU A 24 -2.00 -0.94 -1.40
C GLU A 24 -2.49 0.52 -1.49
N VAL A 25 -3.24 0.98 -0.48
CA VAL A 25 -3.74 2.36 -0.40
C VAL A 25 -2.58 3.36 -0.33
N ALA A 26 -1.54 3.07 0.46
CA ALA A 26 -0.35 3.89 0.54
C ALA A 26 0.39 3.99 -0.81
N ALA A 27 0.51 2.86 -1.53
CA ALA A 27 1.09 2.85 -2.87
C ALA A 27 0.29 3.72 -3.86
N GLU A 28 -1.04 3.64 -3.82
CA GLU A 28 -1.92 4.47 -4.66
C GLU A 28 -1.78 5.96 -4.32
N ASP A 29 -1.75 6.32 -3.04
CA ASP A 29 -1.65 7.72 -2.63
C ASP A 29 -0.33 8.36 -3.06
N GLN A 30 0.78 7.65 -2.83
CA GLN A 30 2.10 8.06 -3.30
C GLN A 30 2.14 8.10 -4.84
N GLY A 31 1.51 7.15 -5.52
CA GLY A 31 1.41 7.13 -6.98
C GLY A 31 0.68 8.35 -7.55
N ARG A 32 -0.40 8.80 -6.90
CA ARG A 32 -1.11 10.04 -7.29
C ARG A 32 -0.22 11.26 -7.12
N ASN A 33 0.58 11.33 -6.05
CA ASN A 33 1.51 12.45 -5.85
C ASN A 33 2.62 12.47 -6.90
N VAL A 34 3.20 11.31 -7.22
CA VAL A 34 4.17 11.16 -8.32
C VAL A 34 3.56 11.62 -9.64
N PHE A 35 2.33 11.21 -9.94
CA PHE A 35 1.64 11.61 -11.16
C PHE A 35 1.47 13.13 -11.26
N LYS A 36 1.06 13.81 -10.17
CA LYS A 36 0.96 15.27 -10.12
C LYS A 36 2.30 15.95 -10.41
N VAL A 37 3.38 15.45 -9.82
CA VAL A 37 4.75 15.97 -10.04
C VAL A 37 5.19 15.80 -11.49
N LYS A 38 4.87 14.66 -12.12
CA LYS A 38 5.14 14.42 -13.55
C LYS A 38 4.36 15.36 -14.47
N ILE A 39 3.07 15.56 -14.20
CA ILE A 39 2.25 16.51 -14.98
C ILE A 39 2.78 17.93 -14.84
N ALA A 40 3.16 18.36 -13.63
CA ALA A 40 3.76 19.67 -13.41
C ALA A 40 5.07 19.85 -14.21
N ASN A 41 5.91 18.81 -14.28
CA ASN A 41 7.13 18.82 -15.10
C ASN A 41 6.79 18.99 -16.59
N ILE A 42 5.86 18.19 -17.12
CA ILE A 42 5.44 18.29 -18.54
C ILE A 42 4.95 19.71 -18.88
N ILE A 43 4.15 20.32 -17.99
CA ILE A 43 3.69 21.70 -18.17
C ILE A 43 4.86 22.67 -18.18
N LEU A 44 5.80 22.54 -17.23
CA LEU A 44 6.97 23.41 -17.13
C LEU A 44 7.87 23.33 -18.36
N VAL A 45 8.16 22.12 -18.84
CA VAL A 45 8.91 21.89 -20.09
C VAL A 45 8.18 22.49 -21.29
N GLY A 46 6.85 22.38 -21.35
CA GLY A 46 6.03 23.04 -22.38
C GLY A 46 6.21 24.56 -22.37
N ILE A 47 6.22 25.18 -21.19
CA ILE A 47 6.45 26.62 -21.03
C ILE A 47 7.86 27.00 -21.51
N VAL A 48 8.89 26.23 -21.15
CA VAL A 48 10.27 26.46 -21.62
C VAL A 48 10.33 26.46 -23.14
N ILE A 49 9.75 25.46 -23.80
CA ILE A 49 9.74 25.35 -25.27
C ILE A 49 9.05 26.57 -25.89
N VAL A 50 7.89 26.98 -25.39
CA VAL A 50 7.16 28.15 -25.90
C VAL A 50 8.00 29.42 -25.74
N LEU A 51 8.64 29.62 -24.58
CA LEU A 51 9.50 30.79 -24.33
C LEU A 51 10.71 30.83 -25.26
N LEU A 52 11.34 29.67 -25.52
CA LEU A 52 12.45 29.58 -26.46
C LEU A 52 12.01 29.89 -27.90
N VAL A 53 10.82 29.47 -28.33
CA VAL A 53 10.28 29.82 -29.65
C VAL A 53 9.99 31.31 -29.76
N VAL A 54 9.41 31.92 -28.71
CA VAL A 54 9.15 33.37 -28.67
C VAL A 54 10.46 34.17 -28.70
N GLN A 55 11.48 33.74 -27.95
CA GLN A 55 12.82 34.31 -27.97
C GLN A 55 13.43 34.23 -29.37
N ALA A 56 13.38 33.06 -30.03
CA ALA A 56 13.93 32.86 -31.36
C ALA A 56 13.22 33.70 -32.43
N SER A 57 11.91 33.94 -32.26
CA SER A 57 11.11 34.78 -33.16
C SER A 57 11.36 36.29 -32.94
N ASN A 58 11.89 36.68 -31.77
CA ASN A 58 12.12 38.08 -31.39
C ASN A 58 13.54 38.29 -30.85
N PRO A 59 14.59 38.06 -31.67
CA PRO A 59 15.98 38.03 -31.20
C PRO A 59 16.48 39.38 -30.65
N GLU A 60 15.93 40.49 -31.15
CA GLU A 60 16.27 41.86 -30.73
C GLU A 60 15.80 42.18 -29.30
N ASN A 61 14.80 41.45 -28.79
CA ASN A 61 14.20 41.75 -27.50
C ASN A 61 14.83 40.90 -26.37
N LEU A 62 15.77 41.52 -25.65
CA LEU A 62 16.50 40.90 -24.54
C LEU A 62 15.61 40.43 -23.39
N LEU A 63 14.40 40.98 -23.23
CA LEU A 63 13.47 40.57 -22.16
C LEU A 63 13.12 39.08 -22.29
N PHE A 64 12.82 38.61 -23.51
CA PHE A 64 12.47 37.21 -23.74
C PHE A 64 13.66 36.28 -23.52
N SER A 65 14.89 36.74 -23.81
CA SER A 65 16.11 36.00 -23.53
C SER A 65 16.33 35.79 -22.02
N TYR A 66 16.17 36.84 -21.21
CA TYR A 66 16.32 36.71 -19.76
C TYR A 66 15.21 35.86 -19.14
N LEU A 67 13.97 36.00 -19.60
CA LEU A 67 12.85 35.17 -19.14
C LEU A 67 13.04 33.70 -19.49
N ALA A 68 13.40 33.39 -20.75
CA ALA A 68 13.63 32.02 -21.18
C ALA A 68 14.80 31.38 -20.40
N ALA A 69 15.90 32.10 -20.21
CA ALA A 69 17.03 31.62 -19.41
C ALA A 69 16.63 31.36 -17.95
N GLY A 70 15.90 32.28 -17.31
CA GLY A 70 15.44 32.12 -15.94
C GLY A 70 14.52 30.90 -15.74
N VAL A 71 13.53 30.71 -16.63
CA VAL A 71 12.62 29.58 -16.56
C VAL A 71 13.33 28.26 -16.85
N THR A 72 14.28 28.25 -17.79
CA THR A 72 15.10 27.05 -18.08
C THR A 72 15.95 26.65 -16.87
N ILE A 73 16.57 27.63 -16.18
CA ILE A 73 17.33 27.34 -14.94
C ILE A 73 16.41 26.77 -13.86
N ALA A 74 15.21 27.33 -13.69
CA ALA A 74 14.24 26.83 -12.73
C ALA A 74 13.76 25.41 -13.06
N GLU A 75 13.56 25.10 -14.35
CA GLU A 75 13.21 23.75 -14.82
C GLU A 75 14.32 22.75 -14.52
N ILE A 76 15.58 23.09 -14.81
CA ILE A 76 16.73 22.23 -14.52
C ILE A 76 16.84 21.97 -13.01
N ILE A 77 16.66 22.99 -12.17
CA ILE A 77 16.65 22.83 -10.71
C ILE A 77 15.52 21.88 -10.29
N PHE A 78 14.32 22.07 -10.84
CA PHE A 78 13.18 21.21 -10.55
C PHE A 78 13.42 19.76 -10.98
N LEU A 79 14.02 19.55 -12.15
CA LEU A 79 14.41 18.23 -12.65
C LEU A 79 15.43 17.56 -11.72
N ILE A 80 16.47 18.28 -11.31
CA ILE A 80 17.48 17.76 -10.36
C ILE A 80 16.84 17.35 -9.05
N ILE A 81 15.91 18.15 -8.51
CA ILE A 81 15.15 17.79 -7.31
C ILE A 81 14.35 16.51 -7.53
N GLN A 82 13.67 16.36 -8.68
CA GLN A 82 12.92 15.14 -8.98
C GLN A 82 13.81 13.89 -9.10
N LEU A 83 14.99 14.00 -9.72
CA LEU A 83 15.93 12.88 -9.80
C LEU A 83 16.52 12.53 -8.43
N SER A 84 16.78 13.53 -7.59
CA SER A 84 17.38 13.34 -6.26
C SER A 84 16.39 12.71 -5.29
N PHE A 85 15.14 13.15 -5.31
CA PHE A 85 14.07 12.59 -4.49
C PHE A 85 13.36 11.50 -5.29
N SER A 86 13.77 10.25 -5.13
CA SER A 86 13.19 9.10 -5.82
C SER A 86 11.72 8.83 -5.42
N PHE A 87 10.79 9.67 -5.87
CA PHE A 87 9.37 9.59 -5.51
C PHE A 87 8.73 8.25 -5.94
N GLU A 88 9.23 7.65 -7.01
CA GLU A 88 8.79 6.33 -7.49
C GLU A 88 9.23 5.18 -6.59
N GLN A 89 10.40 5.28 -5.94
CA GLN A 89 10.90 4.20 -5.09
C GLN A 89 9.96 3.92 -3.92
N ARG A 90 9.36 4.97 -3.33
CA ARG A 90 8.37 4.80 -2.26
C ARG A 90 7.13 4.04 -2.72
N VAL A 91 6.62 4.33 -3.91
CA VAL A 91 5.49 3.59 -4.50
C VAL A 91 5.85 2.12 -4.66
N VAL A 92 7.04 1.83 -5.18
CA VAL A 92 7.52 0.45 -5.37
C VAL A 92 7.68 -0.27 -4.03
N MET A 93 8.21 0.40 -3.00
CA MET A 93 8.35 -0.16 -1.66
C MET A 93 6.99 -0.57 -1.07
N HIS A 94 5.98 0.31 -1.12
CA HIS A 94 4.63 -0.01 -0.65
C HIS A 94 4.01 -1.18 -1.45
N LYS A 95 4.15 -1.19 -2.79
CA LYS A 95 3.68 -2.30 -3.64
C LYS A 95 4.35 -3.62 -3.29
N ASN A 96 5.66 -3.61 -3.07
CA ASN A 96 6.41 -4.82 -2.70
C ASN A 96 5.98 -5.35 -1.33
N SER A 97 5.78 -4.47 -0.34
CA SER A 97 5.23 -4.88 0.96
C SER A 97 3.82 -5.42 0.85
N ALA A 98 2.96 -4.80 0.03
CA ALA A 98 1.61 -5.31 -0.25
C ALA A 98 1.65 -6.74 -0.81
N LEU A 99 2.50 -7.00 -1.82
CA LEU A 99 2.68 -8.34 -2.38
C LEU A 99 3.16 -9.38 -1.36
N LYS A 100 4.09 -9.00 -0.47
CA LYS A 100 4.54 -9.88 0.62
C LYS A 100 3.41 -10.22 1.59
N TYR A 101 2.62 -9.22 2.01
CA TYR A 101 1.45 -9.48 2.86
C TYR A 101 0.37 -10.28 2.15
N MET A 102 0.21 -10.12 0.83
CA MET A 102 -0.67 -10.97 0.02
C MET A 102 -0.26 -12.45 0.10
N GLY A 103 1.04 -12.74 -0.08
CA GLY A 103 1.57 -14.10 0.07
C GLY A 103 1.34 -14.65 1.48
N LEU A 104 1.63 -13.86 2.51
CA LEU A 104 1.42 -14.26 3.91
C LEU A 104 -0.07 -14.53 4.22
N ARG A 105 -0.97 -13.68 3.71
CA ARG A 105 -2.42 -13.86 3.83
C ARG A 105 -2.86 -15.21 3.23
N ASP A 106 -2.33 -15.55 2.07
CA ASP A 106 -2.69 -16.80 1.39
C ASP A 106 -2.15 -18.03 2.14
N SER A 107 -0.98 -17.91 2.78
CA SER A 107 -0.44 -18.92 3.72
C SER A 107 -1.32 -19.08 4.96
N TYR A 108 -1.78 -17.99 5.57
CA TYR A 108 -2.74 -18.06 6.69
C TYR A 108 -4.04 -18.74 6.28
N ARG A 109 -4.57 -18.43 5.09
CA ARG A 109 -5.79 -19.08 4.57
C ARG A 109 -5.59 -20.59 4.41
N SER A 110 -4.44 -21.02 3.89
CA SER A 110 -4.10 -22.44 3.79
C SER A 110 -4.04 -23.11 5.16
N LEU A 111 -3.46 -22.44 6.16
CA LEU A 111 -3.42 -22.97 7.53
C LEU A 111 -4.82 -23.07 8.17
N ILE A 112 -5.73 -22.13 7.89
CA ILE A 112 -7.13 -22.21 8.33
C ILE A 112 -7.81 -23.47 7.75
N VAL A 113 -7.61 -23.74 6.45
CA VAL A 113 -8.15 -24.95 5.78
C VAL A 113 -7.64 -26.21 6.47
N ASP A 114 -6.33 -26.30 6.70
CA ASP A 114 -5.68 -27.44 7.35
C ASP A 114 -6.25 -27.72 8.75
N ILE A 115 -6.54 -26.66 9.51
CA ILE A 115 -7.13 -26.77 10.86
C ILE A 115 -8.59 -27.23 10.81
N MET A 116 -9.38 -26.66 9.89
CA MET A 116 -10.80 -26.99 9.74
C MET A 116 -11.00 -28.43 9.23
N ASN A 117 -10.07 -28.94 8.43
CA ASN A 117 -10.07 -30.32 7.96
C ASN A 117 -9.49 -31.33 8.96
N GLU A 118 -9.03 -30.88 10.13
CA GLU A 118 -8.33 -31.70 11.14
C GLU A 118 -7.15 -32.50 10.55
N SER A 119 -6.50 -31.97 9.51
CA SER A 119 -5.46 -32.66 8.73
C SER A 119 -4.06 -32.51 9.32
N ILE A 120 -3.91 -31.77 10.43
CA ILE A 120 -2.62 -31.46 11.04
C ILE A 120 -2.61 -31.76 12.54
N THR A 121 -1.45 -32.17 13.06
CA THR A 121 -1.25 -32.35 14.50
C THR A 121 -1.04 -31.00 15.19
N THR A 122 -1.33 -30.94 16.50
CA THR A 122 -1.17 -29.71 17.30
C THR A 122 0.26 -29.16 17.29
N GLU A 123 1.27 -30.04 17.29
CA GLU A 123 2.68 -29.63 17.26
C GLU A 123 3.06 -28.94 15.95
N ILE A 124 2.64 -29.51 14.82
CA ILE A 124 2.87 -28.93 13.48
C ILE A 124 2.10 -27.61 13.36
N LEU A 125 0.88 -27.54 13.88
CA LEU A 125 0.05 -26.34 13.89
C LEU A 125 0.78 -25.19 14.59
N VAL A 126 1.24 -25.39 15.83
CA VAL A 126 1.93 -24.37 16.62
C VAL A 126 3.18 -23.88 15.91
N THR A 127 3.96 -24.81 15.35
CA THR A 127 5.18 -24.50 14.59
C THR A 127 4.87 -23.62 13.37
N ARG A 128 3.85 -23.96 12.57
CA ARG A 128 3.45 -23.17 11.40
C ARG A 128 2.92 -21.80 11.81
N ARG A 129 2.09 -21.72 12.85
CA ARG A 129 1.58 -20.45 13.38
C ARG A 129 2.72 -19.51 13.76
N ASP A 130 3.69 -20.00 14.51
CA ASP A 130 4.82 -19.20 14.99
C ASP A 130 5.74 -18.76 13.84
N LEU A 131 5.88 -19.60 12.80
CA LEU A 131 6.59 -19.25 11.57
C LEU A 131 5.89 -18.11 10.83
N LEU A 132 4.57 -18.20 10.61
CA LEU A 132 3.81 -17.14 9.94
C LEU A 132 3.82 -15.84 10.74
N GLN A 133 3.76 -15.92 12.08
CA GLN A 133 3.89 -14.74 12.93
C GLN A 133 5.27 -14.09 12.81
N ARG A 134 6.34 -14.89 12.71
CA ARG A 134 7.69 -14.37 12.47
C ARG A 134 7.80 -13.71 11.10
N GLU A 135 7.24 -14.33 10.07
CA GLU A 135 7.20 -13.76 8.72
C GLU A 135 6.42 -12.44 8.68
N TYR A 136 5.30 -12.35 9.38
CA TYR A 136 4.56 -11.09 9.56
C TYR A 136 5.46 -9.98 10.10
N GLN A 137 6.22 -10.26 11.17
CA GLN A 137 7.11 -9.27 11.77
C GLN A 137 8.24 -8.86 10.84
N ILE A 138 8.86 -9.81 10.14
CA ILE A 138 9.92 -9.51 9.16
C ILE A 138 9.38 -8.60 8.04
N ILE A 139 8.18 -8.87 7.54
CA ILE A 139 7.56 -8.01 6.52
C ILE A 139 7.25 -6.64 7.10
N SER A 140 6.74 -6.58 8.33
CA SER A 140 6.41 -5.33 9.03
C SER A 140 7.62 -4.44 9.26
N ASP A 141 8.73 -5.02 9.73
CA ASP A 141 9.98 -4.29 10.01
C ASP A 141 10.60 -3.71 8.73
N LEU A 142 10.41 -4.39 7.59
CA LEU A 142 10.91 -3.95 6.29
C LEU A 142 9.92 -3.06 5.53
N ALA A 143 8.68 -2.93 6.01
CA ALA A 143 7.66 -2.17 5.31
C ALA A 143 7.85 -0.67 5.53
N PRO A 144 7.62 0.16 4.50
CA PRO A 144 7.58 1.61 4.67
C PRO A 144 6.46 2.01 5.63
N GLN A 145 6.70 3.09 6.38
CA GLN A 145 5.72 3.65 7.31
C GLN A 145 4.46 4.11 6.58
N THR A 146 3.31 3.91 7.21
CA THR A 146 1.99 4.30 6.71
C THR A 146 1.38 5.31 7.69
N GLY A 147 0.45 6.14 7.20
CA GLY A 147 -0.20 7.18 8.00
C GLY A 147 -1.66 6.86 8.32
N ASN A 148 -2.25 7.74 9.14
CA ASN A 148 -3.66 7.63 9.54
C ASN A 148 -4.63 7.72 8.35
N LYS A 149 -4.27 8.52 7.33
CA LYS A 149 -5.07 8.65 6.11
C LYS A 149 -5.19 7.32 5.36
N GLU A 150 -4.07 6.62 5.19
CA GLU A 150 -4.02 5.32 4.51
C GLU A 150 -4.76 4.25 5.32
N TYR A 151 -4.62 4.28 6.64
CA TYR A 151 -5.33 3.38 7.57
C TYR A 151 -6.85 3.52 7.43
N LYS A 152 -7.37 4.75 7.53
CA LYS A 152 -8.81 5.05 7.42
C LYS A 152 -9.38 4.68 6.06
N GLU A 153 -8.66 5.00 4.99
CA GLU A 153 -9.09 4.64 3.64
C GLU A 153 -9.08 3.12 3.42
N ALA A 154 -8.11 2.39 3.99
CA ALA A 154 -8.12 0.93 3.97
C ALA A 154 -9.30 0.33 4.75
N GLN A 155 -9.58 0.87 5.94
CA GLN A 155 -10.74 0.47 6.76
C GLN A 155 -12.05 0.69 5.99
N LYS A 156 -12.21 1.86 5.35
CA LYS A 156 -13.38 2.17 4.52
C LYS A 156 -13.54 1.24 3.32
N ARG A 157 -12.43 0.83 2.69
CA ARG A 157 -12.46 -0.08 1.53
C ARG A 157 -12.76 -1.53 1.92
N LEU A 158 -12.34 -1.96 3.11
CA LEU A 158 -12.57 -3.33 3.59
C LEU A 158 -13.92 -3.46 4.29
N ASN A 159 -14.33 -2.47 5.07
CA ASN A 159 -15.54 -2.51 5.87
C ASN A 159 -16.68 -1.78 5.15
N LYS A 160 -17.67 -2.53 4.63
CA LYS A 160 -18.87 -1.96 4.00
C LYS A 160 -19.76 -1.19 4.99
N ARG A 161 -19.51 -1.30 6.30
CA ARG A 161 -20.30 -0.68 7.37
C ARG A 161 -19.77 0.69 7.84
N GLY A 162 -18.61 1.15 7.36
CA GLY A 162 -18.02 2.45 7.73
C GLY A 162 -16.88 2.37 8.76
N GLU A 163 -16.32 3.52 9.14
CA GLU A 163 -15.35 3.64 10.25
C GLU A 163 -16.06 3.21 11.55
N ILE A 164 -15.48 2.28 12.30
CA ILE A 164 -15.94 1.90 13.64
C ILE A 164 -14.90 2.44 14.63
N GLU A 165 -15.27 3.47 15.39
CA GLU A 165 -14.41 3.99 16.47
C GLU A 165 -14.30 2.93 17.58
N GLY A 166 -13.06 2.57 17.96
CA GLY A 166 -12.79 1.67 19.10
C GLY A 166 -12.52 0.20 18.76
N GLU A 167 -12.68 -0.25 17.51
CA GLU A 167 -12.28 -1.59 17.03
C GLU A 167 -10.82 -1.64 16.54
N GLU A 168 -9.93 -0.91 17.18
CA GLU A 168 -8.57 -0.66 16.67
C GLU A 168 -7.67 -1.91 16.70
N PHE A 169 -8.06 -2.99 17.39
CA PHE A 169 -7.16 -4.12 17.66
C PHE A 169 -7.78 -5.53 17.60
N THR A 170 -9.08 -5.68 17.32
CA THR A 170 -9.73 -7.01 17.28
C THR A 170 -10.83 -7.07 16.24
N TRP A 171 -10.84 -8.14 15.44
CA TRP A 171 -11.85 -8.38 14.41
C TRP A 171 -13.00 -9.24 14.96
N SER A 172 -14.24 -8.91 14.62
CA SER A 172 -15.37 -9.80 14.90
C SER A 172 -15.38 -11.01 13.96
N ASP A 173 -15.97 -12.14 14.38
CA ASP A 173 -16.05 -13.34 13.53
C ASP A 173 -16.73 -13.07 12.18
N GLY A 174 -17.75 -12.20 12.16
CA GLY A 174 -18.46 -11.81 10.93
C GLY A 174 -17.61 -10.99 9.97
N GLU A 175 -16.70 -10.16 10.48
CA GLU A 175 -15.75 -9.41 9.64
C GLU A 175 -14.71 -10.32 9.03
N ILE A 176 -14.13 -11.21 9.84
CA ILE A 176 -13.16 -12.20 9.34
C ILE A 176 -13.80 -13.09 8.28
N ASP A 177 -15.04 -13.55 8.51
CA ASP A 177 -15.81 -14.37 7.58
C ASP A 177 -16.06 -13.66 6.25
N SER A 178 -16.17 -12.33 6.25
CA SER A 178 -16.32 -11.53 5.02
C SER A 178 -15.09 -11.59 4.10
N PHE A 179 -13.91 -11.85 4.66
CA PHE A 179 -12.64 -12.02 3.93
C PHE A 179 -12.38 -13.47 3.49
N LEU A 180 -13.22 -14.40 3.94
CA LEU A 180 -13.10 -15.84 3.70
C LEU A 180 -14.19 -16.34 2.73
N PRO A 181 -13.89 -17.39 1.94
CA PRO A 181 -14.89 -18.10 1.15
C PRO A 181 -15.90 -18.80 2.08
N GLU A 182 -17.11 -19.06 1.57
CA GLU A 182 -18.24 -19.59 2.36
C GLU A 182 -17.91 -20.83 3.20
N ASN A 183 -17.10 -21.74 2.66
CA ASN A 183 -16.70 -22.99 3.33
C ASN A 183 -15.73 -22.79 4.51
N LEU A 184 -15.14 -21.60 4.64
CA LEU A 184 -14.22 -21.25 5.73
C LEU A 184 -14.86 -20.27 6.73
N ARG A 185 -16.16 -19.99 6.60
CA ARG A 185 -16.90 -19.10 7.50
C ARG A 185 -17.42 -19.87 8.70
N LEU A 186 -17.22 -19.34 9.90
CA LEU A 186 -17.77 -19.93 11.13
C LEU A 186 -19.26 -19.61 11.31
N SER A 187 -19.76 -18.56 10.68
CA SER A 187 -21.19 -18.19 10.68
C SER A 187 -22.09 -19.18 9.93
N ASN A 188 -21.54 -19.90 8.93
CA ASN A 188 -22.28 -20.92 8.16
C ASN A 188 -22.27 -22.31 8.81
N SER A 189 -21.44 -22.52 9.84
CA SER A 189 -21.33 -23.80 10.55
C SER A 189 -22.17 -23.85 11.84
N ARG A 190 -23.10 -22.91 12.02
CA ARG A 190 -24.05 -22.87 13.15
C ARG A 190 -25.47 -23.10 12.69
#